data_AF-A0A7Z0ED05-F1
#
_entry.id   AF-A0A7Z0ED05-F1
#
_cell.length_a   1.000
_cell.length_b   1.000
_cell.length_c   1.000
_cell.angle_alpha   90.00
_cell.angle_beta   90.00
_cell.angle_gamma   90.00
#
_symmetry.space_group_name_H-M   'P 1'
#
loop_
_entity.id
_entity.type
_entity.pdbx_description
1 polymer ?
#
loop_
_entity_poly.entity_id
_entity_poly.type
_entity_poly.pdbx_seq_one_letter_code
_entity_poly.pdbx_strand_id
1 'polypeptide(L)'
;MTTPHHDMMGPEENLERIMRTGTVWFAVAVGAVALVVGPLLASGWRPAGLPAGLGALWWVGSGLVTLGIGLLGWSGCPILEVSVRVANRNKTRTMQLGTLVFIVGGAAALLAVMLGPPA
;
A
#
# COMPACT_ATOMS: atom_id res chain seq x y z
N MET A 1 34.54 -3.91 -21.24
CA MET A 1 33.69 -2.89 -21.90
C MET A 1 32.47 -2.68 -21.02
N THR A 2 32.56 -1.76 -20.06
CA THR A 2 31.47 -1.44 -19.12
C THR A 2 30.75 -0.21 -19.65
N THR A 3 29.50 -0.35 -20.09
CA THR A 3 28.67 0.80 -20.48
C THR A 3 28.46 1.70 -19.27
N PRO A 4 28.85 2.99 -19.33
CA PRO A 4 28.47 3.96 -18.31
C PRO A 4 27.01 4.32 -18.59
N HIS A 5 26.07 3.60 -17.98
CA HIS A 5 24.71 4.10 -17.89
C HIS A 5 24.72 5.31 -16.96
N HIS A 6 24.85 6.48 -17.57
CA HIS A 6 24.30 7.77 -17.16
C HIS A 6 23.49 7.72 -15.83
N ASP A 7 24.18 7.90 -14.70
CA ASP A 7 23.59 8.51 -13.51
C ASP A 7 23.55 10.02 -13.79
N MET A 8 22.51 10.48 -14.51
CA MET A 8 22.34 11.91 -14.87
C MET A 8 21.82 12.79 -13.73
N MET A 9 21.65 12.23 -12.53
CA MET A 9 21.09 12.91 -11.36
C MET A 9 22.03 12.66 -10.18
N GLY A 10 22.31 13.70 -9.38
CA GLY A 10 23.10 13.54 -8.17
C GLY A 10 22.48 12.49 -7.22
N PRO A 11 23.28 11.85 -6.34
CA PRO A 11 22.77 10.89 -5.36
C PRO A 11 21.57 11.42 -4.54
N GLU A 12 21.58 12.73 -4.26
CA GLU A 12 20.55 13.45 -3.52
C GLU A 12 19.24 13.58 -4.29
N GLU A 13 19.30 13.93 -5.58
CA GLU A 13 18.10 14.15 -6.41
C GLU A 13 17.36 12.83 -6.70
N ASN A 14 18.10 11.75 -6.90
CA ASN A 14 17.52 10.40 -7.01
C ASN A 14 16.88 9.95 -5.68
N LEU A 15 17.48 10.28 -4.53
CA LEU A 15 16.93 9.97 -3.22
C LEU A 15 15.63 10.74 -2.97
N GLU A 16 15.61 12.04 -3.24
CA GLU A 16 14.42 12.88 -3.09
C GLU A 16 13.26 12.39 -3.96
N ARG A 17 13.51 12.06 -5.24
CA ARG A 17 12.49 11.50 -6.14
C ARG A 17 11.85 10.24 -5.55
N ILE A 18 12.67 9.32 -5.05
CA ILE A 18 12.22 8.05 -4.49
C ILE A 18 11.41 8.28 -3.22
N MET A 19 11.90 9.12 -2.29
CA MET A 19 11.17 9.45 -1.06
C MET A 19 9.82 10.11 -1.37
N ARG A 20 9.81 11.11 -2.25
CA ARG A 20 8.58 11.80 -2.65
C ARG A 20 7.58 10.85 -3.28
N THR A 21 8.04 9.95 -4.15
CA THR A 21 7.17 8.95 -4.78
C THR A 21 6.55 8.03 -3.74
N GLY A 22 7.36 7.46 -2.83
CA GLY A 22 6.85 6.62 -1.74
C GLY A 22 5.83 7.34 -0.85
N THR A 23 6.12 8.59 -0.47
CA THR A 23 5.22 9.43 0.33
C THR A 23 3.89 9.70 -0.38
N VAL A 24 3.92 10.04 -1.67
CA VAL A 24 2.69 10.27 -2.45
C VAL A 24 1.83 9.01 -2.50
N TRP A 25 2.43 7.85 -2.79
CA TRP A 25 1.70 6.58 -2.85
C TRP A 25 1.13 6.17 -1.50
N PHE A 26 1.88 6.38 -0.41
CA PHE A 26 1.39 6.15 0.95
C PHE A 26 0.19 7.05 1.26
N ALA A 27 0.28 8.36 0.97
CA ALA A 27 -0.79 9.31 1.23
C ALA A 27 -2.06 8.97 0.43
N VAL A 28 -1.91 8.60 -0.85
CA VAL A 28 -3.02 8.16 -1.70
C VAL A 28 -3.67 6.88 -1.15
N ALA A 29 -2.88 5.90 -0.72
CA ALA A 29 -3.40 4.65 -0.17
C ALA A 29 -4.20 4.87 1.13
N VAL A 30 -3.65 5.67 2.06
CA VAL A 30 -4.35 6.04 3.30
C VAL A 30 -5.61 6.84 3.00
N GLY A 31 -5.54 7.82 2.09
CA GLY A 31 -6.69 8.61 1.66
C GLY A 31 -7.80 7.76 1.04
N ALA A 32 -7.45 6.80 0.18
CA ALA A 32 -8.40 5.87 -0.42
C ALA A 32 -9.12 5.02 0.65
N VAL A 33 -8.38 4.51 1.65
CA VAL A 33 -8.98 3.79 2.77
C VAL A 33 -9.92 4.70 3.56
N ALA A 34 -9.52 5.93 3.87
CA ALA A 34 -10.37 6.88 4.59
C ALA A 34 -11.67 7.21 3.83
N LEU A 35 -11.59 7.38 2.50
CA LEU A 35 -12.74 7.68 1.64
C LEU A 35 -13.74 6.52 1.54
N VAL A 36 -13.28 5.27 1.65
CA VAL A 36 -14.14 4.09 1.59
C VAL A 36 -14.66 3.72 2.98
N VAL A 37 -13.77 3.59 3.95
CA VAL A 37 -14.10 3.11 5.30
C VAL A 37 -14.79 4.19 6.13
N GLY A 38 -14.47 5.47 5.92
CA GLY A 38 -15.07 6.59 6.66
C GLY A 38 -16.60 6.62 6.53
N PRO A 39 -17.16 6.72 5.31
CA PRO A 39 -18.61 6.69 5.10
C PRO A 39 -19.25 5.37 5.57
N LEU A 40 -18.58 4.23 5.36
CA LEU A 40 -19.06 2.93 5.78
C LEU A 40 -19.22 2.87 7.32
N LEU A 41 -18.22 3.32 8.07
CA LEU A 41 -18.30 3.36 9.54
C LEU A 41 -19.31 4.39 10.03
N ALA A 42 -19.43 5.53 9.33
CA ALA A 42 -20.40 6.59 9.63
C ALA A 42 -21.85 6.15 9.42
N SER A 43 -22.12 5.23 8.48
CA SER A 43 -23.46 4.66 8.28
C SER A 43 -23.87 3.67 9.38
N GLY A 44 -22.98 3.37 10.34
CA GLY A 44 -23.21 2.39 11.39
C GLY A 44 -22.81 0.97 11.01
N TRP A 45 -22.28 0.73 9.80
CA TRP A 45 -21.82 -0.59 9.39
C TRP A 45 -20.70 -1.11 10.31
N ARG A 46 -20.75 -2.39 10.67
CA ARG A 46 -19.74 -3.05 11.50
C ARG A 46 -19.40 -4.44 10.94
N PRO A 47 -18.12 -4.84 10.95
CA PRO A 47 -17.73 -6.17 10.45
C PRO A 47 -18.31 -7.32 11.28
N ALA A 48 -18.70 -7.07 12.54
CA ALA A 48 -19.35 -8.08 13.40
C ALA A 48 -20.73 -8.52 12.89
N GLY A 49 -21.36 -7.77 11.99
CA GLY A 49 -22.64 -8.15 11.37
C GLY A 49 -22.49 -9.11 10.18
N LEU A 50 -21.26 -9.42 9.75
CA LEU A 50 -21.02 -10.32 8.63
C LEU A 50 -21.16 -11.80 9.05
N PRO A 51 -21.75 -12.65 8.20
CA PRO A 51 -21.63 -14.11 8.34
C PRO A 51 -20.16 -14.54 8.42
N ALA A 52 -19.86 -15.61 9.15
CA ALA A 52 -18.49 -16.02 9.47
C ALA A 52 -17.52 -16.05 8.27
N GLY A 53 -17.95 -16.58 7.12
CA GLY A 53 -17.13 -16.62 5.89
C GLY A 53 -16.81 -15.23 5.33
N LEU A 54 -17.79 -14.33 5.30
CA LEU A 54 -17.59 -12.95 4.85
C LEU A 54 -16.78 -12.14 5.88
N GLY A 55 -16.98 -12.38 7.17
CA GLY A 55 -16.17 -11.80 8.23
C GLY A 55 -14.70 -12.18 8.11
N ALA A 56 -14.39 -13.45 7.85
CA ALA A 56 -13.02 -13.90 7.58
C ALA A 56 -12.44 -13.22 6.34
N LEU A 57 -13.19 -13.15 5.24
CA LEU A 57 -12.77 -12.47 4.01
C LEU A 57 -12.47 -10.98 4.25
N TRP A 58 -13.33 -10.28 5.01
CA TRP A 58 -13.14 -8.89 5.38
C TRP A 58 -11.85 -8.67 6.17
N TRP A 59 -11.59 -9.50 7.20
CA TRP A 59 -10.38 -9.36 8.03
C TRP A 59 -9.11 -9.69 7.26
N VAL A 60 -9.12 -10.73 6.44
CA VAL A 60 -7.99 -11.06 5.57
C VAL A 60 -7.73 -9.93 4.57
N GLY A 61 -8.78 -9.44 3.89
CA GLY A 61 -8.67 -8.32 2.96
C GLY A 61 -8.13 -7.05 3.62
N SER A 62 -8.66 -6.69 4.79
CA SER A 62 -8.20 -5.53 5.59
C SER A 62 -6.76 -5.68 6.06
N GLY A 63 -6.35 -6.90 6.44
CA GLY A 63 -4.97 -7.22 6.77
C GLY A 63 -4.02 -7.03 5.59
N LEU A 64 -4.43 -7.47 4.39
CA LEU A 64 -3.66 -7.26 3.16
C LEU A 64 -3.57 -5.77 2.78
N VAL A 65 -4.66 -5.00 2.92
CA VAL A 65 -4.65 -3.55 2.72
C VAL A 65 -3.68 -2.87 3.68
N THR A 66 -3.72 -3.25 4.96
CA THR A 66 -2.83 -2.71 6.00
C THR A 66 -1.37 -3.03 5.69
N LEU A 67 -1.08 -4.27 5.29
CA LEU A 67 0.26 -4.69 4.85
C LEU A 67 0.71 -3.89 3.62
N GLY A 68 -0.18 -3.67 2.64
CA GLY A 68 0.08 -2.87 1.46
C GLY A 68 0.47 -1.44 1.80
N ILE A 69 -0.30 -0.78 2.68
CA ILE A 69 0.03 0.55 3.19
C ILE A 69 1.40 0.56 3.88
N GLY A 70 1.70 -0.44 4.71
CA GLY A 70 3.00 -0.57 5.37
C GLY A 70 4.17 -0.69 4.39
N LEU A 71 4.01 -1.49 3.33
CA LEU A 71 5.02 -1.67 2.28
C LEU A 71 5.23 -0.40 1.44
N LEU A 72 4.15 0.34 1.15
CA LEU A 72 4.22 1.64 0.48
C LEU A 72 4.92 2.68 1.36
N GLY A 73 4.60 2.73 2.65
CA GLY A 73 5.28 3.59 3.62
C GLY A 73 6.77 3.28 3.71
N TRP A 74 7.13 2.00 3.82
CA TRP A 74 8.52 1.54 3.82
C TRP A 74 9.29 1.99 2.58
N SER A 75 8.66 1.97 1.40
CA SER A 75 9.30 2.40 0.15
C SER A 75 9.74 3.87 0.17
N GLY A 76 9.05 4.72 0.94
CA GLY A 76 9.36 6.13 1.12
C GLY A 76 10.48 6.42 2.12
N CYS A 77 10.79 5.50 3.04
CA CYS A 77 11.80 5.71 4.07
C CYS A 77 13.23 5.76 3.48
N PRO A 78 14.12 6.66 3.93
CA PRO A 78 15.53 6.66 3.54
C PRO A 78 16.25 5.45 4.16
N ILE A 79 16.91 4.63 3.33
CA ILE A 79 17.71 3.48 3.79
C ILE A 79 19.18 3.85 3.63
N LEU A 80 19.89 4.03 4.74
CA LEU A 80 21.29 4.47 4.78
C LEU A 80 22.29 3.32 4.98
N GLU A 81 21.80 2.12 5.29
CA GLU A 81 22.63 0.95 5.65
C GLU A 81 23.20 0.20 4.43
N VAL A 82 22.60 0.36 3.24
CA VAL A 82 22.96 -0.42 2.05
C VAL A 82 23.27 0.46 0.84
N SER A 83 23.96 -0.11 -0.15
CA SER A 83 24.26 0.61 -1.40
C SER A 83 22.99 1.11 -2.10
N VAL A 84 23.10 2.23 -2.82
CA VAL A 84 22.01 2.86 -3.57
C VAL A 84 21.30 1.87 -4.51
N ARG A 85 22.05 0.99 -5.17
CA ARG A 85 21.50 -0.03 -6.07
C ARG A 85 20.62 -1.05 -5.33
N VAL A 86 21.05 -1.51 -4.15
CA VAL A 86 20.29 -2.45 -3.32
C VAL A 86 19.06 -1.76 -2.74
N ALA A 87 19.21 -0.55 -2.21
CA ALA A 87 18.11 0.25 -1.72
C ALA A 87 17.04 0.47 -2.79
N ASN A 88 17.44 0.88 -4.00
CA ASN A 88 16.50 1.10 -5.11
C ASN A 88 15.75 -0.18 -5.49
N ARG A 89 16.44 -1.32 -5.60
CA ARG A 89 15.81 -2.62 -5.91
C ARG A 89 14.79 -3.02 -4.83
N ASN A 90 15.14 -2.87 -3.56
CA ASN A 90 14.24 -3.20 -2.45
C ASN A 90 13.00 -2.29 -2.50
N LYS A 91 13.18 -0.99 -2.70
CA LYS A 91 12.09 -0.02 -2.78
C LYS A 91 11.14 -0.29 -3.95
N THR A 92 11.67 -0.60 -5.14
CA THR A 92 10.82 -0.99 -6.28
C THR A 92 10.00 -2.24 -5.97
N ARG A 93 10.61 -3.26 -5.35
CA ARG A 93 9.89 -4.50 -4.99
C ARG A 93 8.84 -4.28 -3.93
N THR A 94 9.14 -3.52 -2.87
CA THR A 94 8.17 -3.22 -1.82
C THR A 94 7.03 -2.37 -2.36
N MET A 95 7.30 -1.47 -3.30
CA MET A 95 6.26 -0.69 -3.95
C MET A 95 5.35 -1.56 -4.82
N GLN A 96 5.91 -2.41 -5.68
CA GLN A 96 5.15 -3.33 -6.52
C GLN A 96 4.31 -4.32 -5.69
N LEU A 97 4.92 -4.94 -4.68
CA LEU A 97 4.22 -5.86 -3.78
C LEU A 97 3.17 -5.12 -2.96
N GLY A 98 3.50 -3.95 -2.44
CA GLY A 98 2.59 -3.10 -1.67
C GLY A 98 1.34 -2.72 -2.46
N THR A 99 1.51 -2.27 -3.71
CA THR A 99 0.39 -1.99 -4.61
C THR A 99 -0.44 -3.24 -4.91
N LEU A 100 0.20 -4.38 -5.20
CA LEU A 100 -0.51 -5.63 -5.47
C LEU A 100 -1.39 -6.07 -4.29
N VAL A 101 -0.81 -6.15 -3.08
CA VAL A 101 -1.56 -6.60 -1.90
C VAL A 101 -2.61 -5.58 -1.47
N PHE A 102 -2.39 -4.29 -1.70
CA PHE A 102 -3.39 -3.25 -1.49
C PHE A 102 -4.61 -3.45 -2.40
N ILE A 103 -4.39 -3.71 -3.70
CA ILE A 103 -5.48 -3.94 -4.66
C ILE A 103 -6.22 -5.24 -4.34
N VAL A 104 -5.50 -6.34 -4.15
CA VAL A 104 -6.11 -7.66 -3.87
C VAL A 104 -6.86 -7.62 -2.53
N GLY A 105 -6.24 -7.07 -1.49
CA GLY A 105 -6.85 -6.90 -0.18
C GLY A 105 -8.09 -6.00 -0.23
N GLY A 106 -8.00 -4.88 -0.94
CA GLY A 106 -9.10 -3.94 -1.11
C GLY A 106 -10.28 -4.57 -1.86
N ALA A 107 -10.01 -5.30 -2.94
CA ALA A 107 -11.03 -6.04 -3.68
C ALA A 107 -11.71 -7.10 -2.81
N ALA A 108 -10.95 -7.88 -2.03
CA ALA A 108 -11.50 -8.87 -1.11
C ALA A 108 -12.36 -8.23 0.00
N ALA A 109 -11.89 -7.14 0.59
CA ALA A 109 -12.63 -6.40 1.62
C ALA A 109 -13.93 -5.79 1.07
N LEU A 110 -13.86 -5.12 -0.09
CA LEU A 110 -15.05 -4.56 -0.75
C LEU A 110 -16.06 -5.64 -1.14
N LEU A 111 -15.59 -6.78 -1.65
CA LEU A 111 -16.45 -7.91 -1.97
C LEU A 111 -17.19 -8.42 -0.72
N ALA A 112 -16.50 -8.50 0.42
CA ALA A 112 -17.14 -8.89 1.68
C ALA A 112 -18.22 -7.89 2.13
N VAL A 113 -18.01 -6.58 1.92
CA VAL A 113 -19.01 -5.54 2.21
C VAL A 113 -20.21 -5.65 1.27
N MET A 114 -19.97 -5.80 -0.04
CA MET A 114 -21.04 -5.85 -1.05
C MET A 114 -21.91 -7.10 -0.96
N LEU A 115 -21.34 -8.23 -0.53
CA LEU A 115 -22.08 -9.48 -0.29
C LEU A 115 -22.66 -9.56 1.14
N GLY A 116 -22.31 -8.60 2.01
CA GLY A 116 -22.82 -8.50 3.36
C GLY A 116 -24.27 -7.98 3.40
N PRO A 117 -24.95 -8.08 4.55
CA PRO A 117 -26.26 -7.47 4.73
C PRO A 117 -26.19 -5.95 4.48
N PRO A 118 -27.23 -5.33 3.92
CA PRO A 118 -27.32 -3.87 3.85
C PRO A 118 -27.23 -3.29 5.27
N ALA A 119 -26.55 -2.15 5.39
CA ALA A 119 -26.46 -1.37 6.63
C ALA A 119 -27.82 -0.76 6.99
#